data_AF-A0A8C5C2D2-F1
#
_entry.id   AF-A0A8C5C2D2-F1
#
_cell.length_a   1.000
_cell.length_b   1.000
_cell.length_c   1.000
_cell.angle_alpha   90.00
_cell.angle_beta   90.00
_cell.angle_gamma   90.00
#
_symmetry.space_group_name_H-M   'P 1'
#
loop_
_entity.id
_entity.type
_entity.pdbx_description
1 polymer ?
#
loop_
_entity_poly.entity_id
_entity_poly.type
_entity_poly.pdbx_seq_one_letter_code
_entity_poly.pdbx_strand_id
1 'polypeptide(L)'
;MKSHHVGLLLLLVYSTTASRVNHFTNGYSNSYQKFKLQHFKEGMRISECDSVIRDRNIFDVATNLCKPTNTFINTHVSQFLALCSRSEAGRITTNNPFTFVMCQLTNGADQPRQPNCQYRGWSPTIAKRLIVDCNGGLPVHFVGYKMGVVDFSTIAQ
;
A
#
# COMPACT_ATOMS: atom_id res chain seq x y z
N MET A 1 -52.68 -31.24 -40.62
CA MET A 1 -53.66 -31.35 -39.51
C MET A 1 -52.95 -31.08 -38.20
N LYS A 2 -53.61 -30.36 -37.28
CA LYS A 2 -53.17 -29.97 -35.94
C LYS A 2 -53.02 -31.18 -35.00
N SER A 3 -52.47 -30.91 -33.80
CA SER A 3 -52.77 -31.55 -32.49
C SER A 3 -51.75 -32.58 -32.00
N HIS A 4 -50.83 -32.22 -31.08
CA HIS A 4 -50.88 -32.23 -29.59
C HIS A 4 -50.03 -33.41 -29.05
N HIS A 5 -48.84 -33.17 -28.51
CA HIS A 5 -48.51 -32.95 -27.08
C HIS A 5 -48.93 -34.07 -26.14
N VAL A 6 -47.98 -34.90 -25.70
CA VAL A 6 -47.64 -35.33 -24.31
C VAL A 6 -46.25 -36.02 -24.47
N GLY A 7 -45.12 -35.62 -23.90
CA GLY A 7 -44.81 -35.18 -22.54
C GLY A 7 -44.05 -36.30 -21.83
N LEU A 8 -42.75 -36.16 -21.58
CA LEU A 8 -42.15 -36.50 -20.28
C LEU A 8 -40.69 -36.03 -20.19
N LEU A 9 -40.39 -35.38 -19.06
CA LEU A 9 -39.10 -34.87 -18.61
C LEU A 9 -37.99 -35.92 -18.64
N LEU A 10 -36.77 -35.49 -19.00
CA LEU A 10 -35.56 -35.86 -18.25
C LEU A 10 -34.59 -34.68 -18.26
N LEU A 11 -34.46 -34.09 -17.07
CA LEU A 11 -33.48 -33.10 -16.66
C LEU A 11 -32.07 -33.66 -16.82
N LEU A 12 -31.16 -32.90 -17.44
CA LEU A 12 -29.83 -32.59 -16.88
C LEU A 12 -29.34 -31.29 -17.53
N VAL A 13 -29.58 -30.19 -16.83
CA VAL A 13 -28.91 -28.91 -17.02
C VAL A 13 -27.43 -29.09 -16.69
N TYR A 14 -26.59 -29.24 -17.70
CA TYR A 14 -25.18 -28.86 -17.57
C TYR A 14 -25.06 -27.35 -17.76
N SER A 15 -25.56 -26.60 -16.79
CA SER A 15 -25.18 -25.20 -16.62
C SER A 15 -23.76 -25.18 -16.06
N THR A 16 -22.75 -25.23 -16.93
CA THR A 16 -21.41 -24.76 -16.53
C THR A 16 -21.47 -23.24 -16.49
N THR A 17 -21.99 -22.69 -15.40
CA THR A 17 -21.73 -21.30 -15.02
C THR A 17 -20.27 -21.20 -14.59
N ALA A 18 -19.36 -21.14 -15.57
CA ALA A 18 -17.99 -20.70 -15.33
C ALA A 18 -17.95 -19.16 -15.33
N SER A 19 -18.70 -18.55 -14.42
CA SER A 19 -18.65 -17.12 -14.15
C SER A 19 -18.56 -16.89 -12.66
N ARG A 20 -17.38 -17.15 -12.07
CA ARG A 20 -16.81 -16.39 -10.95
C ARG A 20 -15.29 -16.49 -11.01
N VAL A 21 -14.68 -15.86 -12.02
CA VAL A 21 -13.29 -15.43 -11.85
C VAL A 21 -13.30 -14.40 -10.73
N ASN A 22 -12.52 -14.67 -9.69
CA ASN A 22 -12.46 -13.94 -8.43
C ASN A 22 -12.22 -12.44 -8.64
N HIS A 23 -13.30 -11.65 -8.65
CA HIS A 23 -13.27 -10.17 -8.61
C HIS A 23 -12.73 -9.63 -7.26
N PHE A 24 -12.28 -10.51 -6.36
CA PHE A 24 -11.69 -10.16 -5.08
C PHE A 24 -10.17 -9.86 -5.18
N THR A 25 -9.50 -10.22 -6.28
CA THR A 25 -8.03 -10.08 -6.39
C THR A 25 -7.54 -8.71 -6.87
N ASN A 26 -8.41 -7.92 -7.52
CA ASN A 26 -8.01 -6.62 -8.10
C ASN A 26 -7.78 -5.52 -7.05
N GLY A 27 -8.50 -5.54 -5.93
CA GLY A 27 -8.33 -4.54 -4.86
C GLY A 27 -7.04 -4.71 -4.05
N TYR A 28 -6.71 -5.94 -3.66
CA TYR A 28 -5.51 -6.24 -2.86
C TYR A 28 -4.22 -6.02 -3.62
N SER A 29 -4.17 -6.45 -4.89
CA SER A 29 -3.03 -6.21 -5.76
C SER A 29 -2.76 -4.70 -5.89
N ASN A 30 -3.81 -3.89 -6.10
CA ASN A 30 -3.66 -2.44 -6.24
C ASN A 30 -3.10 -1.78 -4.96
N SER A 31 -3.65 -2.09 -3.78
CA SER A 31 -3.18 -1.52 -2.51
C SER A 31 -1.74 -1.93 -2.18
N TYR A 32 -1.36 -3.19 -2.41
CA TYR A 32 0.01 -3.64 -2.22
C TYR A 32 0.98 -2.98 -3.21
N GLN A 33 0.63 -2.87 -4.50
CA GLN A 33 1.48 -2.19 -5.49
C GLN A 33 1.64 -0.71 -5.15
N LYS A 34 0.56 -0.03 -4.74
CA LYS A 34 0.60 1.34 -4.23
C LYS A 34 1.52 1.44 -3.01
N PHE A 35 1.39 0.54 -2.04
CA PHE A 35 2.25 0.51 -0.86
C PHE A 35 3.73 0.33 -1.25
N LYS A 36 4.05 -0.62 -2.13
CA LYS A 36 5.41 -0.85 -2.63
C LYS A 36 5.99 0.39 -3.29
N LEU A 37 5.22 1.01 -4.19
CA LEU A 37 5.62 2.22 -4.90
C LEU A 37 5.89 3.39 -3.94
N GLN A 38 5.03 3.57 -2.95
CA GLN A 38 5.13 4.67 -1.99
C GLN A 38 6.22 4.46 -0.94
N HIS A 39 6.45 3.21 -0.53
CA HIS A 39 7.20 2.95 0.70
C HIS A 39 8.51 2.19 0.53
N PHE A 40 8.90 1.73 -0.67
CA PHE A 40 10.21 1.07 -0.86
C PHE A 40 11.09 1.80 -1.85
N LYS A 41 12.27 2.22 -1.38
CA LYS A 41 13.38 2.62 -2.24
C LYS A 41 14.68 2.25 -1.54
N GLU A 42 15.34 1.23 -2.08
CA GLU A 42 16.70 0.91 -1.68
C GLU A 42 17.64 2.07 -2.02
N GLY A 43 18.57 2.36 -1.12
CA GLY A 43 19.46 3.51 -1.20
C GLY A 43 18.76 4.87 -1.08
N MET A 44 17.53 4.96 -0.56
CA MET A 44 16.89 6.27 -0.38
C MET A 44 17.74 7.20 0.50
N ARG A 45 17.97 8.42 0.02
CA ARG A 45 18.68 9.49 0.74
C ARG A 45 17.73 10.61 1.11
N ILE A 46 18.01 11.32 2.20
CA ILE A 46 17.18 12.44 2.67
C ILE A 46 17.05 13.58 1.65
N SER A 47 18.02 13.73 0.75
CA SER A 47 18.04 14.75 -0.30
C SER A 47 17.23 14.39 -1.55
N GLU A 48 16.70 13.16 -1.63
CA GLU A 48 15.98 12.65 -2.81
C GLU A 48 14.46 12.73 -2.66
N CYS A 49 13.93 13.27 -1.56
CA CYS A 49 12.50 13.27 -1.29
C CYS A 49 11.67 13.87 -2.44
N ASP A 50 12.03 15.06 -2.91
CA ASP A 50 11.29 15.77 -3.97
C ASP A 50 11.29 14.99 -5.28
N SER A 51 12.48 14.60 -5.76
CA SER A 51 12.63 13.90 -7.04
C SER A 51 11.91 12.55 -7.01
N VAL A 52 12.12 11.74 -5.97
CA VAL A 52 11.53 10.40 -5.91
C VAL A 52 10.00 10.45 -5.76
N ILE A 53 9.46 11.39 -4.96
CA ILE A 53 8.01 11.54 -4.81
C ILE A 53 7.37 11.99 -6.12
N ARG A 54 7.99 12.94 -6.82
CA ARG A 54 7.52 13.42 -8.13
C ARG A 54 7.60 12.33 -9.19
N ASP A 55 8.76 11.70 -9.36
CA ASP A 55 9.00 10.72 -10.43
C ASP A 55 8.12 9.47 -10.27
N ARG A 56 7.71 9.15 -9.05
CA ARG A 56 6.79 8.04 -8.74
C ARG A 56 5.32 8.45 -8.68
N ASN A 57 4.99 9.72 -8.89
CA ASN A 57 3.64 10.25 -8.79
C ASN A 57 2.95 9.96 -7.43
N ILE A 58 3.65 10.25 -6.34
CA ILE A 58 3.16 10.01 -4.98
C ILE A 58 2.41 11.25 -4.48
N PHE A 59 1.12 11.31 -4.79
CA PHE A 59 0.21 12.40 -4.41
C PHE A 59 -1.24 11.89 -4.34
N ASP A 60 -2.16 12.73 -3.91
CA ASP A 60 -3.59 12.44 -4.03
C ASP A 60 -3.99 12.49 -5.51
N VAL A 61 -4.36 11.34 -6.09
CA VAL A 61 -4.61 11.23 -7.54
C VAL A 61 -5.87 11.95 -8.01
N ALA A 62 -6.82 12.23 -7.12
CA ALA A 62 -8.06 12.91 -7.47
C ALA A 62 -7.87 14.43 -7.56
N THR A 63 -6.97 14.98 -6.75
CA THR A 63 -6.78 16.43 -6.60
C THR A 63 -5.40 16.91 -7.03
N ASN A 64 -4.42 16.01 -7.19
CA ASN A 64 -2.99 16.31 -7.32
C ASN A 64 -2.36 16.94 -6.07
N LEU A 65 -3.02 16.90 -4.92
CA LEU A 65 -2.50 17.46 -3.67
C LEU A 65 -1.29 16.66 -3.19
N CYS A 66 -0.23 17.37 -2.78
CA CYS A 66 0.96 16.77 -2.21
C CYS A 66 0.63 16.03 -0.90
N LYS A 67 1.20 14.85 -0.71
CA LYS A 67 1.08 14.12 0.56
C LYS A 67 1.81 14.90 1.68
N PRO A 68 1.20 15.07 2.87
CA PRO A 68 1.89 15.73 4.00
C PRO A 68 3.17 15.02 4.44
N THR A 69 3.15 13.68 4.40
CA THR A 69 4.30 12.83 4.69
C THR A 69 4.34 11.64 3.75
N ASN A 70 5.56 11.17 3.45
CA ASN A 70 5.79 9.87 2.84
C ASN A 70 7.08 9.25 3.39
N THR A 71 7.05 7.97 3.74
CA THR A 71 8.20 7.26 4.28
C THR A 71 8.68 6.20 3.30
N PHE A 72 9.96 6.23 2.97
CA PHE A 72 10.64 5.21 2.17
C PHE A 72 11.49 4.33 3.07
N ILE A 73 11.13 3.06 3.15
CA ILE A 73 11.88 2.00 3.81
C ILE A 73 13.07 1.66 2.91
N ASN A 74 14.26 1.70 3.49
CA ASN A 74 15.52 1.52 2.79
C ASN A 74 15.95 0.05 2.81
N THR A 75 15.15 -0.80 2.15
CA THR A 75 15.40 -2.24 2.02
C THR A 75 14.73 -2.77 0.75
N HIS A 76 15.08 -3.99 0.35
CA HIS A 76 14.38 -4.68 -0.72
C HIS A 76 13.03 -5.23 -0.23
N VAL A 77 11.96 -5.03 -1.02
CA VAL A 77 10.58 -5.38 -0.62
C VAL A 77 10.41 -6.86 -0.24
N SER A 78 11.18 -7.77 -0.84
CA SER A 78 11.10 -9.20 -0.53
C SER A 78 11.47 -9.51 0.93
N GLN A 79 12.36 -8.72 1.54
CA GLN A 79 12.74 -8.88 2.95
C GLN A 79 11.59 -8.47 3.90
N PHE A 80 10.63 -7.68 3.39
CA PHE A 80 9.51 -7.17 4.16
C PHE A 80 8.23 -8.00 3.99
N LEU A 81 8.06 -8.70 2.86
CA LEU A 81 6.85 -9.47 2.54
C LEU A 81 6.51 -10.57 3.56
N ALA A 82 7.53 -11.22 4.14
CA ALA A 82 7.33 -12.30 5.11
C ALA A 82 6.67 -11.83 6.43
N LEU A 83 6.54 -10.51 6.65
CA LEU A 83 5.94 -9.95 7.86
C LEU A 83 4.42 -10.10 7.86
N CYS A 84 3.77 -9.83 6.73
CA CYS A 84 2.32 -9.92 6.63
C CYS A 84 1.83 -11.35 6.36
N SER A 85 2.69 -12.27 5.88
CA SER A 85 2.28 -13.64 5.55
C SER A 85 1.77 -14.48 6.73
N ARG A 86 1.98 -14.01 7.97
CA ARG A 86 1.52 -14.66 9.21
C ARG A 86 0.25 -14.01 9.81
N SER A 87 -0.28 -12.96 9.19
CA SER A 87 -1.44 -12.21 9.65
C SER A 87 -2.42 -12.01 8.50
N GLU A 88 -3.60 -12.63 8.59
CA GLU A 88 -4.62 -12.56 7.53
C GLU A 88 -5.13 -11.12 7.32
N ALA A 89 -5.20 -10.33 8.39
CA ALA A 89 -5.43 -8.89 8.37
C ALA A 89 -5.03 -8.24 9.70
N GLY A 90 -4.64 -6.96 9.65
CA GLY A 90 -4.48 -6.13 10.84
C GLY A 90 -3.16 -5.38 10.92
N ARG A 91 -3.02 -4.61 11.99
CA ARG A 91 -1.82 -3.82 12.29
C ARG A 91 -0.76 -4.69 12.93
N ILE A 92 0.45 -4.66 12.39
CA ILE A 92 1.60 -5.37 12.94
C ILE A 92 2.76 -4.41 13.22
N THR A 93 3.66 -4.84 14.10
CA THR A 93 4.97 -4.22 14.28
C THR A 93 6.05 -5.18 13.81
N THR A 94 6.97 -4.72 12.96
CA THR A 94 8.04 -5.56 12.42
C THR A 94 8.94 -6.12 13.52
N ASN A 95 9.36 -7.38 13.40
CA ASN A 95 10.27 -7.99 14.38
C ASN A 95 11.68 -7.43 14.32
N ASN A 96 12.18 -7.23 13.11
CA ASN A 96 13.49 -6.63 12.90
C ASN A 96 13.35 -5.12 12.67
N PRO A 97 14.33 -4.32 13.11
CA PRO A 97 14.36 -2.90 12.82
C PRO A 97 14.77 -2.64 11.36
N PHE A 98 14.26 -1.56 10.78
CA PHE A 98 14.57 -1.10 9.43
C PHE A 98 15.07 0.34 9.44
N THR A 99 15.95 0.66 8.50
CA THR A 99 16.30 2.04 8.16
C THR A 99 15.26 2.59 7.18
N PHE A 100 14.98 3.88 7.28
CA PHE A 100 14.01 4.56 6.43
C PHE A 100 14.31 6.05 6.34
N VAL A 101 13.78 6.70 5.30
CA VAL A 101 13.75 8.15 5.14
C VAL A 101 12.31 8.61 5.21
N MET A 102 12.02 9.54 6.11
CA MET A 102 10.75 10.22 6.20
C MET A 102 10.84 11.55 5.46
N CYS A 103 9.98 11.76 4.49
CA CYS A 103 9.84 12.99 3.71
C CYS A 103 8.63 13.76 4.25
N GLN A 104 8.85 14.95 4.79
CA GLN A 104 7.83 15.82 5.35
C GLN A 104 7.64 17.06 4.48
N LEU A 105 6.40 17.33 4.06
CA LEU A 105 6.06 18.47 3.21
C LEU A 105 6.36 19.78 3.95
N THR A 106 7.14 20.67 3.32
CA THR A 106 7.55 21.95 3.94
C THR A 106 6.66 23.11 3.55
N ASN A 107 6.06 23.08 2.36
CA ASN A 107 5.16 24.10 1.86
C ASN A 107 3.68 23.72 2.03
N GLY A 108 3.35 22.91 3.04
CA GLY A 108 2.00 22.33 3.20
C GLY A 108 0.87 23.32 3.48
N ALA A 109 1.18 24.48 4.06
CA ALA A 109 0.19 25.54 4.32
C ALA A 109 -0.47 26.04 3.02
N ASP A 110 0.27 26.01 1.91
CA ASP A 110 -0.19 26.50 0.61
C ASP A 110 -1.00 25.45 -0.17
N GLN A 111 -1.26 24.27 0.42
CA GLN A 111 -1.91 23.13 -0.23
C GLN A 111 -1.31 22.84 -1.62
N PRO A 112 0.03 22.66 -1.70
CA PRO A 112 0.73 22.57 -2.97
C PRO A 112 0.25 21.35 -3.74
N ARG A 113 0.30 21.47 -5.06
CA ARG A 113 0.02 20.39 -6.00
C ARG A 113 1.27 20.07 -6.80
N GLN A 114 1.34 18.88 -7.38
CA GLN A 114 2.41 18.54 -8.31
C GLN A 114 2.45 19.55 -9.49
N PRO A 115 3.65 19.93 -9.98
CA PRO A 115 4.97 19.44 -9.59
C PRO A 115 5.66 20.22 -8.44
N ASN A 116 4.93 21.05 -7.70
CA ASN A 116 5.48 22.05 -6.77
C ASN A 116 5.63 21.55 -5.31
N CYS A 117 5.61 20.24 -5.09
CA CYS A 117 5.77 19.69 -3.74
C CYS A 117 7.23 19.84 -3.28
N GLN A 118 7.45 20.37 -2.08
CA GLN A 118 8.77 20.49 -1.47
C GLN A 118 8.81 19.72 -0.15
N TYR A 119 9.81 18.88 0.02
CA TYR A 119 9.94 17.96 1.14
C TYR A 119 11.29 18.11 1.83
N ARG A 120 11.25 18.06 3.16
CA ARG A 120 12.42 17.86 3.99
C ARG A 120 12.54 16.39 4.35
N GLY A 121 13.64 15.75 3.97
CA GLY A 121 13.97 14.39 4.37
C GLY A 121 14.67 14.35 5.73
N TRP A 122 14.36 13.32 6.52
CA TRP A 122 15.09 12.95 7.72
C TRP A 122 15.14 11.42 7.87
N SER A 123 16.17 10.91 8.57
CA SER A 123 16.30 9.50 8.90
C SER A 123 16.76 9.35 10.36
N PRO A 124 16.21 8.39 11.13
CA PRO A 124 16.74 8.09 12.45
C PRO A 124 18.18 7.56 12.35
N THR A 125 19.01 7.90 13.34
CA THR A 125 20.40 7.40 13.44
C THR A 125 20.50 5.90 13.67
N ILE A 126 19.46 5.28 14.22
CA ILE A 126 19.38 3.85 14.50
C ILE A 126 18.09 3.30 13.89
N ALA A 127 18.19 2.15 13.22
CA ALA A 127 17.05 1.45 12.65
C ALA A 127 15.92 1.24 13.68
N LYS A 128 14.66 1.34 13.24
CA LYS A 128 13.46 1.23 14.11
C LYS A 128 12.54 0.13 13.65
N ARG A 129 11.78 -0.45 14.58
CA ARG A 129 10.67 -1.35 14.24
C ARG A 129 9.57 -0.51 13.60
N LEU A 130 9.02 -0.99 12.48
CA LEU A 130 7.99 -0.26 11.73
C LEU A 130 6.61 -0.80 12.10
N ILE A 131 5.60 0.05 11.99
CA ILE A 131 4.19 -0.29 12.19
C ILE A 131 3.51 -0.20 10.83
N VAL A 132 2.87 -1.29 10.42
CA VAL A 132 2.21 -1.38 9.11
C VAL A 132 0.88 -2.11 9.23
N ASP A 133 -0.07 -1.77 8.37
CA ASP A 133 -1.29 -2.56 8.23
C ASP A 133 -1.11 -3.58 7.10
N CYS A 134 -1.52 -4.81 7.40
CA CYS A 134 -1.54 -5.94 6.51
C CYS A 134 -2.98 -6.28 6.11
N ASN A 135 -3.15 -6.79 4.89
CA ASN A 135 -4.41 -7.31 4.40
C ASN A 135 -4.16 -8.43 3.39
N GLY A 136 -4.78 -9.59 3.57
CA GLY A 136 -4.60 -10.74 2.69
C GLY A 136 -3.15 -11.22 2.63
N GLY A 137 -2.40 -11.11 3.73
CA GLY A 137 -0.99 -11.48 3.79
C GLY A 137 -0.02 -10.48 3.16
N LEU A 138 -0.49 -9.32 2.71
CA LEU A 138 0.33 -8.28 2.06
C LEU A 138 0.29 -6.95 2.84
N PRO A 139 1.38 -6.18 2.85
CA PRO A 139 1.38 -4.86 3.47
C PRO A 139 0.65 -3.85 2.58
N VAL A 140 -0.22 -3.04 3.18
CA VAL A 140 -1.09 -2.11 2.43
C VAL A 140 -1.04 -0.67 2.95
N HIS A 141 -0.57 -0.44 4.17
CA HIS A 141 -0.47 0.92 4.74
C HIS A 141 0.71 1.05 5.70
N PHE A 142 1.45 2.17 5.60
CA PHE A 142 2.52 2.52 6.54
C PHE A 142 1.93 3.39 7.64
N VAL A 143 2.04 2.93 8.88
CA VAL A 143 1.43 3.60 10.05
C VAL A 143 2.46 4.45 10.77
N GLY A 144 3.70 3.98 10.89
CA GLY A 144 4.71 4.63 11.70
C GLY A 144 5.86 3.74 12.12
N TYR A 145 6.51 4.08 13.23
CA TYR A 145 7.63 3.33 13.80
C TYR A 145 7.63 3.40 15.33
N LYS A 146 8.33 2.47 15.97
CA LYS A 146 8.53 2.44 17.44
C LYS A 146 9.87 3.01 17.86
N MET A 147 9.86 3.77 18.96
CA MET A 147 11.06 4.19 19.68
C MET A 147 10.96 3.70 21.12
N GLY A 148 11.55 2.51 21.39
CA GLY A 148 11.32 1.80 22.64
C GLY A 148 9.87 1.34 22.75
N VAL A 149 9.17 1.78 23.81
CA VAL A 149 7.75 1.50 24.05
C VAL A 149 6.80 2.54 23.44
N VAL A 150 7.34 3.61 22.84
CA VAL A 150 6.55 4.72 22.28
C VAL A 150 6.33 4.52 20.78
N ASP A 151 5.10 4.73 20.33
CA ASP A 151 4.69 4.63 18.94
C ASP A 151 4.64 6.02 18.29
N PHE A 152 5.39 6.19 17.20
CA PHE A 152 5.42 7.40 16.39
C PHE A 152 4.65 7.13 15.10
N SER A 153 3.39 7.53 15.06
CA SER A 153 2.55 7.39 13.88
C SER A 153 2.80 8.53 12.90
N THR A 154 2.88 8.21 11.61
CA THR A 154 2.73 9.21 10.56
C THR A 154 1.28 9.66 10.56
N ILE A 155 1.03 10.97 10.42
CA ILE A 155 -0.33 11.52 10.33
C ILE A 155 -1.04 10.78 9.18
N ALA A 156 -2.09 10.05 9.53
CA ALA A 156 -2.87 9.26 8.59
C ALA A 156 -3.46 10.18 7.50
N GLN A 157 -3.41 9.71 6.25
CA GLN A 157 -4.12 10.28 5.11
C GLN A 157 -5.30 9.40 4.79
#